data_AF-A0A7T0KP34-F1
#
_entry.id   AF-A0A7T0KP34-F1
#
_cell.length_a   1.000
_cell.length_b   1.000
_cell.length_c   1.000
_cell.angle_alpha   90.00
_cell.angle_beta   90.00
_cell.angle_gamma   90.00
#
_symmetry.space_group_name_H-M   'P 1'
#
loop_
_entity.id
_entity.type
_entity.pdbx_description
1 polymer ?
#
loop_
_entity_poly.entity_id
_entity_poly.type
_entity_poly.pdbx_seq_one_letter_code
_entity_poly.pdbx_strand_id
1 'polypeptide(L)'
;MTRFLAEESVDLQGRARTWEEAVRRAGELLEVTGNVEPSYTEEMVDSVRQNGPYIVVAPGFAFAHARPSDAVHATTLSWLRLDAPVEFGHTKNGPVSLVIALAAEDSKAHQSVMARIATLIGNRRRELDEVRTPSELLALLRGNNGSTGPAKNKILTVCGNGVGTSLFLKNTLEDVLSRWGWAPFITVEATDTISAKGKAKEADLILTSGEIARTLGDVGIPVHVIDDFTSTREVDLALRELYDTEEA
;
A
#
# COMPACT_ATOMS: atom_id res chain seq x y z
N MET A 1 -3.27 -4.11 2.28
CA MET A 1 -4.24 -3.40 1.43
C MET A 1 -4.66 -4.32 0.31
N THR A 2 -3.70 -4.91 -0.39
CA THR A 2 -3.86 -6.01 -1.37
C THR A 2 -4.62 -7.22 -0.83
N ARG A 3 -4.45 -7.59 0.44
CA ARG A 3 -5.25 -8.66 1.07
C ARG A 3 -6.76 -8.41 1.11
N PHE A 4 -7.18 -7.14 1.03
CA PHE A 4 -8.60 -6.75 1.08
C PHE A 4 -9.16 -6.42 -0.30
N LEU A 5 -8.32 -6.35 -1.34
CA LEU A 5 -8.71 -5.99 -2.70
C LEU A 5 -8.50 -7.18 -3.62
N ALA A 6 -9.59 -7.88 -3.93
CA ALA A 6 -9.59 -8.95 -4.93
C ALA A 6 -9.41 -8.33 -6.34
N GLU A 7 -8.85 -9.09 -7.27
CA GLU A 7 -8.64 -8.62 -8.64
C GLU A 7 -9.97 -8.33 -9.35
N GLU A 8 -10.99 -9.14 -9.03
CA GLU A 8 -12.36 -9.03 -9.55
C GLU A 8 -13.14 -7.85 -8.95
N SER A 9 -12.64 -7.26 -7.85
CA SER A 9 -13.19 -6.04 -7.22
C SER A 9 -12.58 -4.76 -7.81
N VAL A 10 -11.85 -4.86 -8.92
CA VAL A 10 -11.22 -3.74 -9.62
C VAL A 10 -11.88 -3.53 -10.99
N ASP A 11 -12.37 -2.32 -11.23
CA ASP A 11 -12.77 -1.84 -12.56
C ASP A 11 -12.04 -0.53 -12.86
N LEU A 12 -11.20 -0.54 -13.90
CA LEU A 12 -10.37 0.60 -14.28
C LEU A 12 -10.98 1.48 -15.39
N GLN A 13 -12.16 1.09 -15.90
CA GLN A 13 -12.88 1.75 -17.00
C GLN A 13 -14.39 1.79 -16.73
N GLY A 14 -14.75 1.96 -15.45
CA GLY A 14 -16.13 1.92 -15.01
C GLY A 14 -16.94 3.09 -15.56
N ARG A 15 -18.20 2.84 -15.90
CA ARG A 15 -19.13 3.85 -16.40
C ARG A 15 -20.13 4.23 -15.34
N ALA A 16 -20.25 5.53 -15.10
CA ALA A 16 -21.33 6.12 -14.31
C ALA A 16 -21.62 7.53 -14.83
N ARG A 17 -22.90 7.92 -14.80
CA ARG A 17 -23.38 9.25 -15.20
C ARG A 17 -23.72 10.12 -14.01
N THR A 18 -24.03 9.51 -12.87
CA THR A 18 -24.32 10.21 -11.61
C THR A 18 -23.46 9.64 -10.50
N TRP A 19 -23.35 10.40 -9.41
CA TRP A 19 -22.62 9.94 -8.23
C TRP A 19 -23.27 8.69 -7.62
N GLU A 20 -24.60 8.55 -7.67
CA GLU A 20 -25.31 7.35 -7.21
C GLU A 20 -24.92 6.13 -8.03
N GLU A 21 -24.85 6.27 -9.36
CA GLU A 21 -24.39 5.19 -10.24
C GLU A 21 -22.93 4.81 -9.92
N ALA A 22 -22.06 5.80 -9.67
CA ALA A 22 -20.67 5.55 -9.32
C ALA A 22 -20.52 4.81 -7.97
N VAL A 23 -21.29 5.21 -6.96
CA VAL A 23 -21.30 4.53 -5.64
C VAL A 23 -21.87 3.13 -5.77
N ARG A 24 -22.96 2.94 -6.54
CA ARG A 24 -23.52 1.60 -6.78
C ARG A 24 -22.56 0.68 -7.52
N ARG A 25 -21.87 1.16 -8.57
CA ARG A 25 -20.84 0.35 -9.25
C ARG A 25 -19.69 -0.02 -8.33
N ALA A 26 -19.26 0.88 -7.45
CA ALA A 26 -18.24 0.56 -6.45
C ALA A 26 -18.74 -0.48 -5.43
N GLY A 27 -20.02 -0.41 -5.05
CA GLY A 27 -20.70 -1.40 -4.20
C GLY A 27 -20.81 -2.78 -4.84
N GLU A 28 -21.25 -2.84 -6.10
CA GLU A 28 -21.32 -4.09 -6.87
C GLU A 28 -19.96 -4.79 -6.94
N LEU A 29 -18.86 -4.03 -7.05
CA LEU A 29 -17.49 -4.59 -7.01
C LEU A 29 -17.10 -5.15 -5.63
N LEU A 30 -17.64 -4.62 -4.53
CA LEU A 30 -17.44 -5.19 -3.18
C LEU A 30 -18.14 -6.56 -3.05
N GLU A 31 -19.37 -6.63 -3.60
CA GLU A 31 -20.25 -7.80 -3.53
C GLU A 31 -19.68 -9.02 -4.27
N VAL A 32 -18.82 -8.82 -5.28
CA VAL A 32 -18.21 -9.91 -6.09
C VAL A 32 -17.54 -10.98 -5.24
N THR A 33 -16.95 -10.60 -4.11
CA THR A 33 -16.25 -11.53 -3.22
C THR A 33 -17.19 -12.33 -2.29
N GLY A 34 -18.48 -11.99 -2.24
CA GLY A 34 -19.46 -12.58 -1.32
C GLY A 34 -19.32 -12.14 0.14
N ASN A 35 -18.43 -11.18 0.43
CA ASN A 35 -18.17 -10.68 1.79
C ASN A 35 -19.10 -9.54 2.21
N VAL A 36 -19.90 -9.02 1.29
CA VAL A 36 -20.78 -7.86 1.50
C VAL A 36 -22.12 -8.11 0.83
N GLU A 37 -23.20 -7.87 1.55
CA GLU A 37 -24.56 -7.93 1.01
C GLU A 37 -24.93 -6.64 0.23
N PRO A 38 -25.80 -6.72 -0.79
CA PRO A 38 -26.24 -5.54 -1.56
C PRO A 38 -26.89 -4.43 -0.74
N SER A 39 -27.42 -4.76 0.44
CA SER A 39 -27.96 -3.79 1.41
C SER A 39 -26.91 -2.75 1.82
N TYR A 40 -25.63 -3.13 1.96
CA TYR A 40 -24.55 -2.21 2.31
C TYR A 40 -24.31 -1.14 1.23
N THR A 41 -24.48 -1.50 -0.05
CA THR A 41 -24.39 -0.55 -1.17
C THR A 41 -25.45 0.55 -1.06
N GLU A 42 -26.68 0.19 -0.71
CA GLU A 42 -27.74 1.19 -0.49
C GLU A 42 -27.51 2.00 0.80
N GLU A 43 -26.95 1.42 1.86
CA GLU A 43 -26.53 2.17 3.05
C GLU A 43 -25.48 3.26 2.70
N MET A 44 -24.52 2.96 1.82
CA MET A 44 -23.55 3.95 1.33
C MET A 44 -24.25 5.07 0.55
N VAL A 45 -25.15 4.72 -0.37
CA VAL A 45 -25.91 5.71 -1.16
C VAL A 45 -26.75 6.61 -0.26
N ASP A 46 -27.50 6.03 0.68
CA ASP A 46 -28.36 6.77 1.58
C ASP A 46 -27.56 7.66 2.54
N SER A 47 -26.38 7.23 2.97
CA SER A 47 -25.47 8.06 3.76
C SER A 47 -25.05 9.32 2.99
N VAL A 48 -24.76 9.22 1.69
CA VAL A 48 -24.42 10.38 0.85
C VAL A 48 -25.64 11.27 0.60
N ARG A 49 -26.83 10.70 0.40
CA ARG A 49 -28.08 11.49 0.27
C ARG A 49 -28.35 12.34 1.53
N GLN A 50 -28.13 11.76 2.70
CA GLN A 50 -28.42 12.40 3.98
C GLN A 50 -27.36 13.44 4.38
N ASN A 51 -26.08 13.12 4.14
CA ASN A 51 -24.96 13.92 4.65
C ASN A 51 -24.25 14.77 3.57
N GLY A 52 -24.70 14.68 2.31
CA GLY A 52 -24.02 15.27 1.17
C GLY A 52 -22.74 14.51 0.80
N PRO A 53 -21.88 15.06 -0.07
CA PRO A 53 -20.72 14.37 -0.64
C PRO A 53 -19.51 14.32 0.31
N TYR A 54 -19.73 13.95 1.58
CA TYR A 54 -18.67 13.86 2.60
C TYR A 54 -17.56 12.85 2.25
N ILE A 55 -17.88 11.88 1.39
CA ILE A 55 -16.94 10.88 0.88
C ILE A 55 -15.91 11.44 -0.10
N VAL A 56 -16.10 12.67 -0.63
CA VAL A 56 -15.16 13.30 -1.56
C VAL A 56 -14.03 14.00 -0.79
N VAL A 57 -13.02 13.22 -0.40
CA VAL A 57 -11.99 13.65 0.56
C VAL A 57 -10.75 14.29 -0.08
N ALA A 58 -10.53 14.12 -1.39
CA ALA A 58 -9.42 14.73 -2.13
C ALA A 58 -9.80 15.02 -3.59
N PRO A 59 -9.08 15.90 -4.30
CA PRO A 59 -9.35 16.20 -5.71
C PRO A 59 -9.44 14.93 -6.57
N GLY A 60 -10.57 14.77 -7.27
CA GLY A 60 -10.80 13.62 -8.15
C GLY A 60 -11.01 12.28 -7.43
N PHE A 61 -11.22 12.28 -6.11
CA PHE A 61 -11.27 11.06 -5.30
C PHE A 61 -12.45 11.03 -4.33
N ALA A 62 -13.23 9.95 -4.38
CA ALA A 62 -14.24 9.62 -3.40
C ALA A 62 -13.90 8.31 -2.68
N PHE A 63 -14.06 8.31 -1.36
CA PHE A 63 -13.87 7.15 -0.50
C PHE A 63 -15.23 6.69 0.08
N ALA A 64 -15.92 5.81 -0.65
CA ALA A 64 -17.27 5.37 -0.32
C ALA A 64 -17.26 4.37 0.84
N HIS A 65 -18.04 4.64 1.87
CA HIS A 65 -18.19 3.76 3.03
C HIS A 65 -19.49 4.09 3.76
N ALA A 66 -19.96 3.16 4.59
CA ALA A 66 -21.03 3.38 5.55
C ALA A 66 -20.52 3.03 6.96
N ARG A 67 -21.42 3.10 7.95
CA ARG A 67 -21.10 2.59 9.30
C ARG A 67 -20.97 1.06 9.25
N PRO A 68 -20.29 0.44 10.23
CA PRO A 68 -20.33 -1.02 10.37
C PRO A 68 -21.78 -1.53 10.37
N SER A 69 -22.03 -2.59 9.62
CA SER A 69 -23.35 -3.16 9.38
C SER A 69 -23.26 -4.69 9.37
N ASP A 70 -24.35 -5.36 9.74
CA ASP A 70 -24.46 -6.83 9.68
C ASP A 70 -24.36 -7.35 8.24
N ALA A 71 -24.55 -6.47 7.25
CA ALA A 71 -24.34 -6.72 5.83
C ALA A 71 -22.86 -6.95 5.45
N VAL A 72 -21.91 -6.76 6.37
CA VAL A 72 -20.47 -6.93 6.14
C VAL A 72 -19.97 -8.16 6.88
N HIS A 73 -19.62 -9.21 6.13
CA HIS A 73 -19.15 -10.48 6.68
C HIS A 73 -17.62 -10.57 6.80
N ALA A 74 -16.89 -9.82 5.97
CA ALA A 74 -15.44 -9.69 6.05
C ALA A 74 -14.98 -8.34 5.48
N THR A 75 -13.88 -7.80 6.02
CA THR A 75 -13.32 -6.53 5.54
C THR A 75 -12.87 -6.64 4.07
N THR A 76 -13.41 -5.79 3.19
CA THR A 76 -13.09 -5.81 1.75
C THR A 76 -13.11 -4.41 1.13
N LEU A 77 -12.37 -4.27 0.03
CA LEU A 77 -12.21 -3.05 -0.75
C LEU A 77 -12.62 -3.29 -2.21
N SER A 78 -13.12 -2.23 -2.83
CA SER A 78 -13.26 -2.17 -4.29
C SER A 78 -12.56 -0.94 -4.86
N TRP A 79 -12.18 -1.05 -6.13
CA TRP A 79 -11.45 0.01 -6.83
C TRP A 79 -12.13 0.32 -8.16
N LEU A 80 -12.78 1.47 -8.25
CA LEU A 80 -13.48 1.92 -9.45
C LEU A 80 -12.83 3.19 -9.99
N ARG A 81 -12.12 3.08 -11.12
CA ARG A 81 -11.73 4.26 -11.91
C ARG A 81 -12.76 4.47 -13.02
N LEU A 82 -13.31 5.68 -13.06
CA LEU A 82 -14.33 6.07 -14.02
C LEU A 82 -13.71 6.43 -15.37
N ASP A 83 -14.35 6.03 -16.47
CA ASP A 83 -13.92 6.38 -17.83
C ASP A 83 -14.13 7.87 -18.16
N ALA A 84 -15.07 8.52 -17.47
CA ALA A 84 -15.27 9.96 -17.44
C ALA A 84 -15.51 10.46 -16.00
N PRO A 85 -14.94 11.62 -15.59
CA PRO A 85 -15.20 12.18 -14.27
C PRO A 85 -16.69 12.49 -14.02
N VAL A 86 -17.18 12.21 -12.82
CA VAL A 86 -18.58 12.37 -12.40
C VAL A 86 -18.71 13.45 -11.32
N GLU A 87 -19.76 14.27 -11.43
CA GLU A 87 -20.05 15.30 -10.44
C GLU A 87 -20.75 14.73 -9.19
N PHE A 88 -20.08 14.85 -8.05
CA PHE A 88 -20.63 14.53 -6.72
C PHE A 88 -21.20 15.75 -6.00
N GLY A 89 -21.09 16.95 -6.60
CA GLY A 89 -21.54 18.20 -5.98
C GLY A 89 -20.58 18.78 -4.92
N HIS A 90 -19.36 18.26 -4.83
CA HIS A 90 -18.33 18.79 -3.93
C HIS A 90 -17.51 19.90 -4.61
N THR A 91 -17.71 21.15 -4.21
CA THR A 91 -17.26 22.35 -4.94
C THR A 91 -15.74 22.49 -5.16
N LYS A 92 -14.90 21.85 -4.33
CA LYS A 92 -13.42 21.95 -4.41
C LYS A 92 -12.71 20.72 -4.95
N ASN A 93 -13.34 19.56 -4.82
CA ASN A 93 -12.67 18.27 -5.00
C ASN A 93 -13.31 17.45 -6.13
N GLY A 94 -14.46 17.89 -6.66
CA GLY A 94 -15.03 17.33 -7.89
C GLY A 94 -14.38 17.91 -9.15
N PRO A 95 -14.68 17.33 -10.32
CA PRO A 95 -15.39 16.05 -10.50
C PRO A 95 -14.53 14.85 -10.06
N VAL A 96 -15.17 13.73 -9.75
CA VAL A 96 -14.52 12.51 -9.23
C VAL A 96 -14.19 11.56 -10.38
N SER A 97 -12.96 11.05 -10.44
CA SER A 97 -12.53 10.03 -11.41
C SER A 97 -12.17 8.69 -10.76
N LEU A 98 -11.95 8.67 -9.44
CA LEU A 98 -11.62 7.48 -8.67
C LEU A 98 -12.56 7.35 -7.48
N VAL A 99 -13.23 6.20 -7.38
CA VAL A 99 -14.04 5.78 -6.24
C VAL A 99 -13.42 4.52 -5.65
N ILE A 100 -13.02 4.58 -4.39
CA ILE A 100 -12.62 3.38 -3.64
C ILE A 100 -13.69 3.15 -2.58
N ALA A 101 -14.28 1.97 -2.54
CA ALA A 101 -15.24 1.62 -1.50
C ALA A 101 -14.61 0.72 -0.44
N LEU A 102 -15.05 0.87 0.81
CA LEU A 102 -14.65 0.04 1.94
C LEU A 102 -15.88 -0.48 2.68
N ALA A 103 -15.92 -1.80 2.87
CA ALA A 103 -16.73 -2.47 3.87
C ALA A 103 -15.79 -2.98 4.96
N ALA A 104 -15.90 -2.47 6.18
CA ALA A 104 -15.04 -2.85 7.30
C ALA A 104 -15.87 -3.51 8.40
N GLU A 105 -15.39 -4.64 8.94
CA GLU A 105 -16.04 -5.36 10.04
C GLU A 105 -16.05 -4.54 11.33
N ASP A 106 -14.99 -3.75 11.57
CA ASP A 106 -14.87 -2.94 12.77
C ASP A 106 -14.19 -1.58 12.53
N SER A 107 -14.24 -0.74 13.57
CA SER A 107 -13.66 0.60 13.55
C SER A 107 -12.13 0.64 13.41
N LYS A 108 -11.41 -0.41 13.84
CA LYS A 108 -9.94 -0.46 13.76
C LYS A 108 -9.51 -0.78 12.33
N ALA A 109 -10.12 -1.79 11.72
CA ALA A 109 -9.92 -2.13 10.32
C ALA A 109 -10.22 -0.92 9.43
N HIS A 110 -11.33 -0.22 9.72
CA HIS A 110 -11.70 1.02 9.04
C HIS A 110 -10.60 2.09 9.08
N GLN A 111 -10.12 2.45 10.28
CA GLN A 111 -9.09 3.48 10.45
C GLN A 111 -7.77 3.11 9.80
N SER A 112 -7.34 1.85 9.94
CA SER A 112 -6.10 1.35 9.33
C SER A 112 -6.13 1.45 7.81
N VAL A 113 -7.23 1.01 7.18
CA VAL A 113 -7.39 1.06 5.72
C VAL A 113 -7.48 2.50 5.23
N MET A 114 -8.22 3.37 5.93
CA MET A 114 -8.28 4.80 5.59
C MET A 114 -6.91 5.47 5.57
N ALA A 115 -6.08 5.25 6.60
CA ALA A 115 -4.75 5.84 6.69
C ALA A 115 -3.85 5.42 5.51
N ARG A 116 -3.94 4.15 5.11
CA ARG A 116 -3.19 3.62 3.95
C ARG A 116 -3.65 4.24 2.64
N ILE A 117 -4.96 4.36 2.43
CA ILE A 117 -5.51 4.98 1.22
C ILE A 117 -5.15 6.46 1.16
N ALA A 118 -5.28 7.19 2.27
CA ALA A 118 -4.90 8.60 2.33
C ALA A 118 -3.42 8.80 1.97
N THR A 119 -2.54 7.96 2.49
CA THR A 119 -1.09 7.97 2.18
C THR A 119 -0.83 7.67 0.69
N LEU A 120 -1.52 6.67 0.15
CA LEU A 120 -1.39 6.27 -1.26
C LEU A 120 -1.84 7.39 -2.20
N ILE A 121 -3.02 7.99 -1.95
CA ILE A 121 -3.55 9.08 -2.76
C ILE A 121 -2.67 10.33 -2.63
N GLY A 122 -2.13 10.63 -1.44
CA GLY A 122 -1.25 11.77 -1.24
C GLY A 122 0.10 11.66 -1.98
N ASN A 123 0.68 10.45 -2.02
CA ASN A 123 2.05 10.27 -2.48
C ASN A 123 2.16 9.74 -3.91
N ARG A 124 1.18 8.98 -4.39
CA ARG A 124 1.30 8.15 -5.61
C ARG A 124 0.14 8.33 -6.59
N ARG A 125 -0.63 9.43 -6.48
CA ARG A 125 -1.81 9.66 -7.33
C ARG A 125 -1.51 9.50 -8.83
N ARG A 126 -0.40 10.06 -9.31
CA ARG A 126 0.00 9.98 -10.72
C ARG A 126 0.21 8.54 -11.19
N GLU A 127 0.92 7.74 -10.40
CA GLU A 127 1.16 6.32 -10.73
C GLU A 127 -0.16 5.55 -10.80
N LEU A 128 -1.08 5.80 -9.86
CA LEU A 128 -2.41 5.17 -9.84
C LEU A 128 -3.25 5.53 -11.06
N ASP A 129 -3.16 6.78 -11.54
CA ASP A 129 -3.90 7.24 -12.71
C ASP A 129 -3.36 6.60 -14.02
N GLU A 130 -2.10 6.15 -14.05
CA GLU A 130 -1.46 5.55 -15.23
C GLU A 130 -1.68 4.04 -15.36
N VAL A 131 -2.04 3.34 -14.27
CA VAL A 131 -2.29 1.89 -14.25
C VAL A 131 -3.36 1.50 -15.27
N ARG A 132 -3.13 0.41 -16.02
CA ARG A 132 -4.03 -0.04 -17.09
C ARG A 132 -4.69 -1.38 -16.81
N THR A 133 -4.13 -2.17 -15.89
CA THR A 133 -4.66 -3.49 -15.54
C THR A 133 -4.82 -3.66 -14.03
N PRO A 134 -5.78 -4.49 -13.57
CA PRO A 134 -5.91 -4.85 -12.16
C PRO A 134 -4.62 -5.43 -11.57
N SER A 135 -3.90 -6.26 -12.33
CA SER A 135 -2.64 -6.85 -11.87
C SER A 135 -1.54 -5.80 -11.68
N GLU A 136 -1.45 -4.79 -12.56
CA GLU A 136 -0.56 -3.62 -12.37
C GLU A 136 -0.94 -2.82 -11.13
N LEU A 137 -2.23 -2.59 -10.89
CA LEU A 137 -2.71 -1.91 -9.68
C LEU A 137 -2.25 -2.69 -8.45
N LEU A 138 -2.57 -3.99 -8.40
CA LEU A 138 -2.21 -4.84 -7.27
C LEU A 138 -0.70 -4.89 -7.07
N ALA A 139 0.11 -4.94 -8.14
CA ALA A 139 1.56 -4.83 -8.06
C ALA A 139 2.01 -3.48 -7.48
N LEU A 140 1.40 -2.38 -7.91
CA LEU A 140 1.68 -1.04 -7.40
C LEU A 140 1.33 -0.94 -5.90
N LEU A 141 0.20 -1.53 -5.48
CA LEU A 141 -0.27 -1.53 -4.09
C LEU A 141 0.53 -2.48 -3.19
N ARG A 142 1.08 -3.57 -3.73
CA ARG A 142 2.06 -4.45 -3.06
C ARG A 142 3.41 -3.74 -2.94
N GLY A 143 3.75 -2.96 -3.95
CA GLY A 143 4.98 -2.19 -4.02
C GLY A 143 4.97 -1.02 -3.05
N ASN A 144 5.47 -1.25 -1.85
CA ASN A 144 6.53 -0.38 -1.37
C ASN A 144 7.76 -1.25 -1.06
N ASN A 145 8.85 -0.93 -1.75
CA ASN A 145 10.22 -1.37 -1.53
C ASN A 145 10.65 -2.82 -1.94
N GLY A 146 10.75 -3.10 -3.24
CA GLY A 146 11.60 -4.20 -3.75
C GLY A 146 11.72 -4.18 -5.27
N SER A 147 12.93 -4.32 -5.82
CA SER A 147 13.20 -4.23 -7.27
C SER A 147 12.29 -5.09 -8.17
N THR A 148 11.92 -4.59 -9.36
CA THR A 148 11.16 -5.30 -10.42
C THR A 148 11.98 -6.39 -11.15
N GLY A 149 12.88 -7.06 -10.45
CA GLY A 149 13.67 -8.19 -10.94
C GLY A 149 13.32 -9.48 -10.19
N PRO A 150 13.75 -10.66 -10.67
CA PRO A 150 13.68 -11.87 -9.88
C PRO A 150 14.38 -11.65 -8.52
N ALA A 151 13.80 -12.17 -7.44
CA ALA A 151 14.34 -12.04 -6.09
C ALA A 151 15.80 -12.53 -6.07
N LYS A 152 16.70 -11.64 -5.66
CA LYS A 152 18.15 -11.91 -5.59
C LYS A 152 18.52 -12.53 -4.25
N ASN A 153 17.58 -12.53 -3.31
CA ASN A 153 17.69 -13.02 -1.95
C ASN A 153 18.92 -12.41 -1.24
N LYS A 154 19.13 -11.11 -1.45
CA LYS A 154 20.31 -10.39 -0.96
C LYS A 154 19.92 -9.02 -0.42
N ILE A 155 20.32 -8.74 0.82
CA ILE A 155 20.13 -7.46 1.50
C ILE A 155 21.49 -6.82 1.77
N LEU A 156 21.63 -5.53 1.45
CA LEU A 156 22.82 -4.76 1.82
C LEU A 156 22.58 -3.98 3.10
N THR A 157 23.54 -3.99 4.03
CA THR A 157 23.58 -3.04 5.14
C THR A 157 24.70 -2.03 4.91
N VAL A 158 24.40 -0.74 5.04
CA VAL A 158 25.35 0.34 4.69
C VAL A 158 25.54 1.30 5.84
N CYS A 159 26.78 1.75 6.08
CA CYS A 159 27.12 2.75 7.10
C CYS A 159 28.17 3.75 6.59
N GLY A 160 28.18 4.95 7.20
CA GLY A 160 28.98 6.10 6.75
C GLY A 160 30.47 6.04 7.01
N ASN A 161 30.90 5.28 8.02
CA ASN A 161 32.28 5.34 8.53
C ASN A 161 33.04 4.00 8.42
N GLY A 162 32.63 3.12 7.49
CA GLY A 162 33.28 1.83 7.21
C GLY A 162 32.49 0.60 7.65
N VAL A 163 33.09 -0.58 7.51
CA VAL A 163 32.42 -1.88 7.68
C VAL A 163 31.95 -2.13 9.13
N GLY A 164 32.63 -1.58 10.12
CA GLY A 164 32.38 -1.86 11.55
C GLY A 164 30.95 -1.52 12.02
N THR A 165 30.42 -0.35 11.67
CA THR A 165 29.06 0.05 12.07
C THR A 165 27.99 -0.70 11.30
N SER A 166 28.24 -1.04 10.03
CA SER A 166 27.32 -1.84 9.21
C SER A 166 27.21 -3.29 9.68
N LEU A 167 28.20 -3.78 10.44
CA LEU A 167 28.14 -5.10 11.06
C LEU A 167 27.12 -5.18 12.20
N PHE A 168 26.87 -4.10 12.94
CA PHE A 168 25.81 -4.10 13.96
C PHE A 168 24.44 -4.33 13.31
N LEU A 169 24.11 -3.52 12.30
CA LEU A 169 22.86 -3.68 11.56
C LEU A 169 22.78 -5.04 10.87
N LYS A 170 23.90 -5.53 10.31
CA LYS A 170 23.96 -6.88 9.73
C LYS A 170 23.62 -7.95 10.77
N ASN A 171 24.28 -7.94 11.92
CA ASN A 171 24.07 -8.95 12.96
C ASN A 171 22.62 -8.91 13.49
N THR A 172 22.09 -7.73 13.74
CA THR A 172 20.70 -7.56 14.18
C THR A 172 19.71 -8.04 13.12
N LEU A 173 19.98 -7.78 11.84
CA LEU A 173 19.18 -8.30 10.72
C LEU A 173 19.26 -9.82 10.62
N GLU A 174 20.46 -10.40 10.70
CA GLU A 174 20.66 -11.86 10.68
C GLU A 174 19.97 -12.55 11.87
N ASP A 175 19.95 -11.92 13.05
CA ASP A 175 19.21 -12.40 14.23
C ASP A 175 17.70 -12.43 13.96
N VAL A 176 17.13 -11.38 13.37
CA VAL A 176 15.72 -11.33 12.99
C VAL A 176 15.39 -12.40 11.95
N LEU A 177 16.17 -12.49 10.88
CA LEU A 177 16.00 -13.50 9.83
C LEU A 177 16.12 -14.92 10.39
N SER A 178 17.01 -15.15 11.36
CA SER A 178 17.14 -16.44 12.04
C SER A 178 15.89 -16.79 12.85
N ARG A 179 15.30 -15.82 13.56
CA ARG A 179 14.02 -16.02 14.29
C ARG A 179 12.86 -16.35 13.35
N TRP A 180 12.88 -15.82 12.13
CA TRP A 180 11.89 -16.12 11.10
C TRP A 180 12.13 -17.47 10.40
N GLY A 181 13.29 -18.09 10.60
CA GLY A 181 13.72 -19.29 9.86
C GLY A 181 14.18 -18.99 8.42
N TRP A 182 14.45 -17.71 8.11
CA TRP A 182 14.78 -17.22 6.76
C TRP A 182 16.29 -17.10 6.50
N ALA A 183 17.11 -17.24 7.53
CA ALA A 183 18.58 -17.16 7.42
C ALA A 183 19.20 -18.07 6.33
N PRO A 184 18.70 -19.28 6.02
CA PRO A 184 19.24 -20.09 4.93
C PRO A 184 18.93 -19.56 3.52
N PHE A 185 17.94 -18.68 3.40
CA PHE A 185 17.41 -18.24 2.12
C PHE A 185 17.88 -16.85 1.74
N ILE A 186 18.23 -15.99 2.70
CA ILE A 186 18.60 -14.59 2.48
C ILE A 186 20.06 -14.35 2.85
N THR A 187 20.82 -13.76 1.92
CA THR A 187 22.19 -13.32 2.14
C THR A 187 22.23 -11.88 2.62
N VAL A 188 22.90 -11.61 3.74
CA VAL A 188 23.13 -10.25 4.25
C VAL A 188 24.59 -9.84 4.07
N GLU A 189 24.83 -8.76 3.34
CA GLU A 189 26.16 -8.22 3.09
C GLU A 189 26.31 -6.80 3.66
N ALA A 190 27.27 -6.62 4.56
CA ALA A 190 27.66 -5.29 5.05
C ALA A 190 28.64 -4.64 4.06
N THR A 191 28.39 -3.40 3.67
CA THR A 191 29.25 -2.66 2.73
C THR A 191 29.30 -1.16 3.03
N ASP A 192 30.26 -0.45 2.45
CA ASP A 192 30.37 1.00 2.58
C ASP A 192 29.49 1.74 1.55
N THR A 193 29.29 3.03 1.77
CA THR A 193 28.42 3.89 0.93
C THR A 193 28.87 3.98 -0.53
N ILE A 194 30.18 3.87 -0.81
CA ILE A 194 30.73 3.95 -2.17
C ILE A 194 30.45 2.64 -2.90
N SER A 195 30.76 1.51 -2.25
CA SER A 195 30.55 0.16 -2.79
C SER A 195 29.07 -0.18 -2.98
N ALA A 196 28.20 0.31 -2.09
CA ALA A 196 26.76 0.07 -2.12
C ALA A 196 26.12 0.47 -3.46
N LYS A 197 26.52 1.61 -4.04
CA LYS A 197 25.97 2.08 -5.33
C LYS A 197 26.24 1.10 -6.47
N GLY A 198 27.43 0.50 -6.50
CA GLY A 198 27.79 -0.50 -7.53
C GLY A 198 27.11 -1.86 -7.33
N LYS A 199 26.84 -2.21 -6.07
CA LYS A 199 26.25 -3.50 -5.67
C LYS A 199 24.72 -3.48 -5.58
N ALA A 200 24.09 -2.31 -5.60
CA ALA A 200 22.64 -2.14 -5.50
C ALA A 200 21.86 -3.05 -6.45
N LYS A 201 22.32 -3.20 -7.70
CA LYS A 201 21.71 -4.08 -8.69
C LYS A 201 21.74 -5.58 -8.33
N GLU A 202 22.56 -6.01 -7.37
CA GLU A 202 22.66 -7.39 -6.90
C GLU A 202 21.79 -7.67 -5.68
N ALA A 203 21.20 -6.64 -5.08
CA ALA A 203 20.37 -6.75 -3.89
C ALA A 203 18.90 -6.45 -4.19
N ASP A 204 18.04 -6.91 -3.29
CA ASP A 204 16.61 -6.64 -3.30
C ASP A 204 16.30 -5.30 -2.62
N LEU A 205 17.08 -4.95 -1.58
CA LEU A 205 16.96 -3.71 -0.81
C LEU A 205 18.25 -3.37 -0.03
N ILE A 206 18.31 -2.13 0.47
CA ILE A 206 19.36 -1.62 1.35
C ILE A 206 18.76 -1.17 2.69
N LEU A 207 19.33 -1.61 3.81
CA LEU A 207 19.06 -1.05 5.15
C LEU A 207 20.22 -0.16 5.59
N THR A 208 19.92 1.05 6.05
CA THR A 208 20.97 2.02 6.42
C THR A 208 20.43 3.12 7.35
N SER A 209 21.28 4.06 7.80
CA SER A 209 20.82 5.22 8.57
C SER A 209 20.30 6.34 7.67
N GLY A 210 19.53 7.27 8.24
CA GLY A 210 18.96 8.39 7.47
C GLY A 210 19.99 9.32 6.84
N GLU A 211 21.20 9.42 7.39
CA GLU A 211 22.31 10.21 6.78
C GLU A 211 22.86 9.52 5.52
N ILE A 212 22.96 8.20 5.56
CA ILE A 212 23.51 7.41 4.45
C ILE A 212 22.48 7.20 3.36
N ALA A 213 21.21 7.00 3.70
CA ALA A 213 20.13 7.00 2.72
C ALA A 213 20.14 8.29 1.87
N ARG A 214 20.33 9.45 2.51
CA ARG A 214 20.48 10.75 1.81
C ARG A 214 21.70 10.80 0.90
N THR A 215 22.81 10.19 1.32
CA THR A 215 24.08 10.16 0.56
C THR A 215 24.03 9.18 -0.62
N LEU A 216 23.34 8.04 -0.45
CA LEU A 216 23.12 7.06 -1.49
C LEU A 216 22.27 7.64 -2.61
N GLY A 217 21.18 8.34 -2.26
CA GLY A 217 20.20 8.84 -3.22
C GLY A 217 19.42 7.70 -3.85
N ASP A 218 18.94 7.92 -5.08
CA ASP A 218 18.29 6.87 -5.85
C ASP A 218 19.32 5.91 -6.46
N VAL A 219 19.28 4.65 -6.03
CA VAL A 219 20.15 3.57 -6.50
C VAL A 219 19.38 2.49 -7.27
N GLY A 220 18.12 2.76 -7.65
CA GLY A 220 17.28 1.85 -8.44
C GLY A 220 16.75 0.63 -7.67
N ILE A 221 17.03 0.54 -6.38
CA ILE A 221 16.45 -0.42 -5.44
C ILE A 221 16.02 0.33 -4.17
N PRO A 222 15.13 -0.26 -3.37
CA PRO A 222 14.66 0.37 -2.14
C PRO A 222 15.77 0.56 -1.13
N VAL A 223 15.71 1.71 -0.45
CA VAL A 223 16.57 2.06 0.68
C VAL A 223 15.68 2.38 1.86
N HIS A 224 15.79 1.59 2.92
CA HIS A 224 15.02 1.76 4.14
C HIS A 224 15.92 2.25 5.29
N VAL A 225 15.39 3.18 6.07
CA VAL A 225 16.12 3.82 7.17
C VAL A 225 15.86 3.06 8.46
N ILE A 226 16.93 2.74 9.17
CA ILE A 226 16.91 2.21 10.54
C ILE A 226 17.62 3.23 11.43
N ASP A 227 16.93 3.69 12.47
CA ASP A 227 17.40 4.66 13.44
C ASP A 227 18.20 3.98 14.57
N ASP A 228 17.76 2.81 15.05
CA ASP A 228 18.49 1.99 16.03
C ASP A 228 18.92 0.64 15.42
N PHE A 229 20.18 0.56 14.99
CA PHE A 229 20.76 -0.65 14.41
C PHE A 229 20.83 -1.85 15.36
N THR A 230 20.62 -1.67 16.67
CA THR A 230 20.61 -2.75 17.66
C THR A 230 19.18 -3.21 17.98
N SER A 231 18.17 -2.46 17.53
CA SER A 231 16.77 -2.74 17.77
C SER A 231 16.27 -3.85 16.84
N THR A 232 16.28 -5.09 17.34
CA THR A 232 15.64 -6.23 16.64
C THR A 232 14.17 -5.97 16.30
N ARG A 233 13.45 -5.20 17.12
CA ARG A 233 12.04 -4.84 16.86
C ARG A 233 11.90 -3.92 15.66
N GLU A 234 12.77 -2.92 15.54
CA GLU A 234 12.73 -1.98 14.43
C GLU A 234 13.08 -2.69 13.12
N VAL A 235 14.14 -3.51 13.14
CA VAL A 235 14.55 -4.29 11.97
C VAL A 235 13.48 -5.33 11.58
N ASP A 236 12.79 -5.96 12.54
CA ASP A 236 11.65 -6.84 12.29
C ASP A 236 10.49 -6.12 11.60
N LEU A 237 10.07 -4.96 12.13
CA LEU A 237 9.01 -4.15 11.52
C LEU A 237 9.38 -3.70 10.11
N ALA A 238 10.63 -3.24 9.91
CA ALA A 238 11.14 -2.89 8.61
C ALA A 238 11.05 -4.08 7.64
N LEU A 239 11.55 -5.25 8.03
CA LEU A 239 11.45 -6.44 7.17
C LEU A 239 10.01 -6.84 6.85
N ARG A 240 9.07 -6.71 7.80
CA ARG A 240 7.65 -7.05 7.58
C ARG A 240 7.00 -6.12 6.57
N GLU A 241 7.31 -4.83 6.69
CA GLU A 241 6.88 -3.81 5.74
C GLU A 241 7.42 -4.11 4.34
N LEU A 242 8.69 -4.52 4.25
CA LEU A 242 9.41 -4.73 2.99
C LEU A 242 9.07 -6.05 2.28
N TYR A 243 8.79 -7.12 3.03
CA TYR A 243 8.53 -8.47 2.49
C TYR A 243 7.05 -8.89 2.55
N ASP A 244 6.12 -7.98 2.90
CA ASP A 244 4.68 -8.25 3.06
C ASP A 244 4.41 -9.50 3.93
N THR A 245 5.08 -9.57 5.09
CA THR A 245 4.93 -10.67 6.07
C THR A 245 4.11 -10.24 7.29
N GLU A 246 2.87 -9.79 7.08
CA GLU A 246 1.91 -9.69 8.20
C GLU A 246 1.19 -11.02 8.42
N GLU A 247 1.68 -11.74 9.44
CA GLU A 247 1.08 -12.80 10.26
C GLU A 247 0.38 -13.97 9.54
N ALA A 248 1.11 -15.09 9.48
CA ALA A 248 0.54 -16.45 9.50
C ALA A 248 0.05 -16.81 10.91
#